data_AF-A0A661JXA9-F1
#
_entry.id   AF-A0A661JXA9-F1
#
_cell.length_a   1.000
_cell.length_b   1.000
_cell.length_c   1.000
_cell.angle_alpha   90.00
_cell.angle_beta   90.00
_cell.angle_gamma   90.00
#
_symmetry.space_group_name_H-M   'P 1'
#
loop_
_entity.id
_entity.type
_entity.pdbx_description
1 polymer ?
#
loop_
_entity_poly.entity_id
_entity_poly.type
_entity_poly.pdbx_seq_one_letter_code
_entity_poly.pdbx_strand_id
1 'polypeptide(L)' 'YGYMGPLYSDICSALYTHAMAGSLGKLPLIHNYILGLGGRAIRTTDLVDAIRPICTGRTVKDQPAWIGLKL' A
#
# COMPACT_ATOMS: atom_id res chain seq x y z
N TYR A 1 9.29 -9.85 8.96
CA TYR A 1 9.13 -8.38 8.97
C TYR A 1 9.71 -7.64 7.76
N GLY A 2 10.45 -8.27 6.83
CA GLY A 2 11.11 -7.54 5.71
C GLY A 2 10.36 -7.46 4.38
N TYR A 3 9.14 -8.02 4.27
CA TYR A 3 8.45 -8.17 2.97
C TYR A 3 7.56 -6.97 2.58
N MET A 4 7.39 -6.00 3.48
CA MET A 4 6.56 -4.79 3.27
C MET A 4 7.37 -3.58 2.75
N GLY A 5 8.70 -3.65 2.77
CA GLY A 5 9.56 -2.52 2.40
C GLY A 5 9.60 -1.39 3.45
N PRO A 6 10.68 -0.60 3.47
CA PRO A 6 10.92 0.41 4.51
C PRO A 6 9.91 1.58 4.44
N LEU A 7 9.58 2.06 3.24
CA LEU A 7 8.67 3.18 3.03
C LEU A 7 7.29 2.95 3.66
N TYR A 8 6.76 1.73 3.57
CA TYR A 8 5.48 1.39 4.19
C TYR A 8 5.54 1.53 5.71
N SER A 9 6.60 1.01 6.33
CA SER A 9 6.79 1.09 7.78
C SER A 9 6.89 2.54 8.25
N ASP A 10 7.66 3.37 7.54
CA ASP A 10 7.85 4.78 7.89
C ASP A 10 6.53 5.57 7.81
N ILE A 11 5.72 5.32 6.77
CA ILE A 11 4.38 5.92 6.62
C ILE A 11 3.45 5.47 7.75
N CYS A 12 3.43 4.17 8.08
CA CYS A 12 2.63 3.65 9.19
C CYS A 12 3.02 4.30 10.52
N SER A 13 4.32 4.41 10.80
CA SER A 13 4.83 5.08 12.02
C SER A 13 4.42 6.55 12.07
N ALA A 14 4.58 7.29 10.97
CA ALA A 14 4.19 8.71 10.92
C ALA A 14 2.68 8.90 11.13
N LEU A 15 1.85 8.08 10.46
CA LEU A 15 0.40 8.14 10.60
C LEU A 15 -0.07 7.71 11.98
N TYR A 16 0.60 6.75 12.61
CA TYR A 16 0.30 6.36 13.99
C TYR A 16 0.56 7.52 14.96
N THR A 17 1.68 8.22 14.82
CA THR A 17 1.98 9.42 15.63
C THR A 17 0.90 10.49 15.47
N HIS A 18 0.47 10.78 14.25
CA HIS A 18 -0.57 11.80 13.99
C HIS A 18 -1.99 11.36 14.39
N ALA A 19 -2.33 10.08 14.20
CA ALA A 19 -3.63 9.53 14.57
C ALA A 19 -3.79 9.45 16.10
N MET A 20 -2.72 9.09 16.83
CA MET A 20 -2.69 9.05 18.29
C MET A 20 -2.54 10.43 18.93
N ALA A 21 -1.98 11.41 18.23
CA ALA A 21 -1.86 12.81 18.69
C ALA A 21 -3.15 13.64 18.56
N GLY A 22 -4.30 13.02 18.23
CA GLY A 22 -5.62 13.63 18.47
C GLY A 22 -6.28 14.35 17.29
N SER A 23 -5.72 14.31 16.08
CA SER A 23 -6.31 15.03 14.92
C SER A 23 -7.31 14.22 14.10
N LEU A 24 -7.24 12.88 14.09
CA LEU A 24 -7.97 12.05 13.10
C LEU A 24 -8.98 11.07 13.70
N GLY A 25 -8.85 10.70 14.98
CA GLY A 25 -9.74 9.76 15.68
C GLY A 25 -9.75 8.31 15.17
N LYS A 26 -9.25 8.06 13.95
CA LYS A 26 -9.15 6.74 13.31
C LYS A 26 -7.95 6.70 12.37
N LEU A 27 -7.28 5.55 12.27
CA LEU A 27 -6.20 5.33 11.30
C LEU A 27 -6.78 5.34 9.87
N PRO A 28 -6.19 6.08 8.91
CA PRO A 28 -6.59 5.95 7.51
C PRO A 28 -6.26 4.55 6.99
N LEU A 29 -6.94 4.14 5.91
CA LEU A 29 -6.61 2.91 5.21
C LEU A 29 -5.26 3.09 4.50
N ILE A 30 -4.32 2.21 4.79
CA ILE A 30 -3.02 2.15 4.12
C ILE A 30 -2.91 0.77 3.48
N HIS A 31 -2.45 0.71 2.24
CA HIS A 31 -2.20 -0.55 1.56
C HIS A 31 -0.90 -0.45 0.75
N ASN A 32 -0.13 -1.53 0.77
CA ASN A 32 1.20 -1.56 0.17
C ASN A 32 1.18 -2.21 -1.21
N TYR A 33 1.76 -1.54 -2.21
CA TYR A 33 1.97 -2.09 -3.53
C TYR A 33 3.47 -2.20 -3.82
N ILE A 34 3.92 -3.41 -4.16
CA ILE A 34 5.31 -3.70 -4.53
C ILE A 34 5.35 -3.93 -6.04
N LEU A 35 6.16 -3.14 -6.74
CA LEU A 35 6.24 -3.14 -8.21
C LEU A 35 7.64 -2.76 -8.69
N GLY A 36 7.91 -2.95 -9.98
CA GLY A 36 9.19 -2.53 -10.61
C GLY A 36 10.41 -3.38 -10.22
N LEU A 37 10.20 -4.54 -9.59
CA LEU A 37 11.29 -5.40 -9.14
C LEU A 37 12.16 -5.87 -10.29
N GLY A 38 13.48 -5.70 -10.14
CA GLY A 38 14.46 -6.03 -11.18
C GLY A 38 14.46 -5.06 -12.36
N GLY A 39 13.97 -3.83 -12.18
CA GLY A 39 13.90 -2.83 -13.26
C GLY A 39 12.76 -3.05 -14.24
N ARG A 40 11.74 -3.83 -13.85
CA ARG A 40 10.55 -4.06 -14.69
C ARG A 40 9.78 -2.76 -14.90
N ALA A 41 9.25 -2.59 -16.12
CA ALA A 41 8.40 -1.47 -16.46
C ALA A 41 7.10 -1.47 -15.63
N ILE A 42 6.68 -0.27 -15.23
CA ILE A 42 5.43 -0.04 -14.49
C ILE A 42 4.37 0.39 -15.49
N ARG A 43 3.42 -0.50 -15.79
CA ARG A 43 2.34 -0.21 -16.76
C ARG A 43 1.18 0.48 -16.05
N THR A 44 0.70 1.58 -16.63
CA THR A 44 -0.45 2.33 -16.10
C THR A 44 -1.69 1.47 -15.94
N THR A 45 -1.92 0.54 -16.87
CA THR A 45 -3.07 -0.40 -16.82
C THR A 45 -3.02 -1.29 -15.59
N ASP A 46 -1.84 -1.86 -15.29
CA ASP A 46 -1.67 -2.76 -14.14
C ASP A 46 -1.88 -2.00 -12.82
N LEU A 47 -1.41 -0.74 -12.76
CA LEU A 47 -1.61 0.12 -11.60
C LEU A 47 -3.09 0.47 -11.40
N VAL A 48 -3.79 0.85 -12.47
CA VAL A 48 -5.22 1.15 -12.43
C VAL A 48 -6.03 -0.05 -11.94
N ASP A 49 -5.76 -1.23 -12.48
CA ASP A 49 -6.47 -2.44 -12.10
C ASP A 49 -6.19 -2.84 -10.64
N ALA A 50 -4.97 -2.63 -10.16
CA ALA A 50 -4.58 -2.91 -8.80
C ALA A 50 -5.19 -1.93 -7.77
N ILE A 51 -5.33 -0.65 -8.11
CA ILE A 51 -5.84 0.40 -7.20
C ILE A 51 -7.37 0.49 -7.19
N ARG A 52 -8.04 0.18 -8.31
CA ARG A 52 -9.50 0.25 -8.45
C ARG A 52 -10.30 -0.39 -7.29
N PRO A 53 -9.90 -1.54 -6.71
CA PRO A 53 -10.60 -2.12 -5.56
C PRO A 53 -10.63 -1.20 -4.32
N ILE A 54 -9.54 -0.49 -4.02
CA ILE A 54 -9.48 0.45 -2.89
C ILE A 54 -10.45 1.60 -3.11
N CYS A 55 -10.49 2.14 -4.34
CA CYS A 55 -11.39 3.25 -4.67
C CYS A 55 -12.87 2.86 -4.64
N THR A 56 -13.19 1.57 -4.81
CA THR A 56 -14.57 1.06 -4.81
C THR A 56 -15.01 0.50 -3.46
N GLY A 57 -14.22 0.72 -2.40
CA GLY A 57 -14.56 0.32 -1.04
C GLY A 57 -14.47 -1.18 -0.78
N ARG A 58 -13.79 -1.94 -1.64
CA ARG A 58 -13.51 -3.36 -1.37
C ARG A 58 -12.45 -3.46 -0.28
N THR A 59 -12.69 -4.36 0.67
CA THR A 59 -11.71 -4.64 1.74
C THR A 59 -10.43 -5.18 1.12
N VAL A 60 -9.32 -4.51 1.41
CA VAL A 60 -8.02 -4.95 0.94
C VAL A 60 -7.32 -5.70 2.07
N LYS A 61 -6.66 -6.80 1.73
CA LYS A 61 -5.91 -7.60 2.70
C LYS A 61 -4.74 -6.79 3.24
N ASP A 62 -4.38 -7.04 4.50
CA ASP A 62 -3.22 -6.45 5.18
C ASP A 62 -1.88 -7.08 4.72
N GLN A 63 -1.82 -7.52 3.47
CA GLN A 63 -0.66 -8.10 2.82
C GLN A 63 -0.27 -7.24 1.63
N PRO A 64 1.01 -7.12 1.28
CA PRO A 64 1.42 -6.31 0.15
C PRO A 64 0.93 -6.96 -1.13
N ALA A 65 0.37 -6.13 -2.01
CA ALA A 65 0.01 -6.53 -3.35
C ALA A 65 1.22 -6.38 -4.27
N TRP A 66 1.57 -7.44 -4.98
CA TRP A 66 2.68 -7.44 -5.92
C TRP A 66 2.12 -7.19 -7.33
N ILE A 67 2.56 -6.13 -8.00
CA ILE A 67 2.12 -5.78 -9.35
C ILE A 67 3.23 -6.15 -10.34
N GLY A 68 2.85 -6.85 -11.41
CA GLY A 68 3.78 -7.25 -12.47
C GLY A 68 4.61 -8.50 -12.16
N LEU A 69 4.32 -9.18 -11.04
CA LEU A 69 4.74 -10.56 -10.80
C LEU A 69 3.55 -11.48 -11.04
N LYS A 70 3.64 -12.33 -12.06
CA LYS A 70 2.81 -13.54 -12.12
C LYS A 70 3.46 -14.55 -11.19
N LEU A 71 2.80 -14.87 -10.07
CA LEU A 71 3.11 -16.06 -9.28
C LEU A 71 2.65 -17.30 -10.05
#